data_AF-A0A1S1YU65-F1
#
_entry.id   AF-A0A1S1YU65-F1
#
_cell.length_a   1.000
_cell.length_b   1.000
_cell.length_c   1.000
_cell.angle_alpha   90.00
_cell.angle_beta   90.00
_cell.angle_gamma   90.00
#
_symmetry.space_group_name_H-M   'P 1'
#
loop_
_entity.id
_entity.type
_entity.pdbx_description
1 polymer ?
#
loop_
_entity_poly.entity_id
_entity_poly.type
_entity_poly.pdbx_seq_one_letter_code
_entity_poly.pdbx_strand_id
1 'polypeptide(L)'
;MKYIFFFVTLFYFNETYCQLGKVYPKNESKNDSSLIHFISELKLATQKRDKVFIEQSLATKTYIPLEGVEISNKEKFLDYYFDAQYTGSILWDNLDYIFKIGGGGFSDSKDEYYLPYTSANLSVNDMFSSLGLVVALSDSVPVFDAPHDNADIINHLSFDVVEVTYEGYHKDYLEVILNLSDTVYVKPRDVIPTVSIRAGLIKEEGKWKLQYADAFD
;
A
#
# COMPACT_ATOMS: atom_id res chain seq x y z
N MET A 1 -4.20 65.49 -14.32
CA MET A 1 -4.60 64.36 -13.44
C MET A 1 -3.76 63.15 -13.81
N LYS A 2 -2.92 62.65 -12.89
CA LYS A 2 -2.15 61.41 -13.09
C LYS A 2 -2.89 60.29 -12.36
N TYR A 3 -3.40 59.31 -13.09
CA TYR A 3 -3.97 58.09 -12.52
C TYR A 3 -2.83 57.12 -12.23
N ILE A 4 -2.64 56.79 -10.95
CA ILE A 4 -1.74 55.72 -10.52
C ILE A 4 -2.56 54.43 -10.54
N PHE A 5 -2.25 53.56 -11.51
CA PHE A 5 -2.77 52.20 -11.55
C PHE A 5 -2.03 51.37 -10.49
N PHE A 6 -2.73 50.96 -9.44
CA PHE A 6 -2.21 50.05 -8.42
C PHE A 6 -2.40 48.62 -8.92
N PHE A 7 -1.32 47.97 -9.36
CA PHE A 7 -1.33 46.56 -9.74
C PHE A 7 -1.21 45.74 -8.45
N VAL A 8 -2.31 45.17 -7.97
CA VAL A 8 -2.29 44.18 -6.88
C VAL A 8 -1.95 42.84 -7.49
N THR A 9 -0.67 42.45 -7.43
CA THR A 9 -0.24 41.08 -7.68
C THR A 9 -0.72 40.20 -6.53
N LEU A 10 -1.79 39.44 -6.75
CA LEU A 10 -2.14 38.30 -5.89
C LEU A 10 -1.01 37.28 -5.99
N PHE A 11 -0.13 37.26 -4.98
CA PHE A 11 0.73 36.12 -4.73
C PHE A 11 -0.13 35.06 -4.04
N TYR A 12 -0.53 34.03 -4.79
CA TYR A 12 -0.96 32.78 -4.19
C TYR A 12 0.28 32.18 -3.52
N PHE A 13 0.40 32.37 -2.21
CA PHE A 13 1.29 31.55 -1.40
C PHE A 13 0.71 30.14 -1.45
N ASN A 14 1.33 29.26 -2.25
CA ASN A 14 1.17 27.84 -2.05
C ASN A 14 1.82 27.56 -0.70
N GLU A 15 1.02 27.48 0.35
CA GLU A 15 1.48 26.95 1.63
C GLU A 15 2.08 25.58 1.33
N THR A 16 3.39 25.48 1.50
CA THR A 16 4.10 24.24 1.25
C THR A 16 3.91 23.44 2.52
N TYR A 17 2.90 22.58 2.52
CA TYR A 17 2.57 21.76 3.67
C TYR A 17 3.79 20.90 4.02
N CYS A 18 4.27 20.97 5.27
CA CYS A 18 5.40 20.20 5.76
C CYS A 18 4.97 18.73 5.89
N GLN A 19 5.33 17.98 4.85
CA GLN A 19 5.17 16.54 4.71
C GLN A 19 6.52 15.89 5.05
N LEU A 20 6.53 14.71 5.68
CA LEU A 20 7.78 14.00 6.01
C LEU A 20 8.56 13.63 4.74
N GLY A 21 7.85 13.47 3.63
CA GLY A 21 8.39 13.32 2.28
C GLY A 21 7.36 12.76 1.32
N LYS A 22 7.82 12.33 0.14
CA LYS A 22 7.00 11.67 -0.87
C LYS A 22 7.58 10.32 -1.24
N VAL A 23 6.74 9.32 -1.45
CA VAL A 23 7.16 8.01 -1.96
C VAL A 23 6.33 7.61 -3.17
N TYR A 24 6.92 7.82 -4.35
CA TYR A 24 6.30 7.48 -5.61
C TYR A 24 6.32 5.97 -5.88
N PRO A 25 5.27 5.43 -6.53
CA PRO A 25 5.24 4.04 -6.94
C PRO A 25 6.38 3.71 -7.88
N LYS A 26 7.14 2.68 -7.52
CA LYS A 26 8.09 2.01 -8.40
C LYS A 26 7.50 0.68 -8.82
N ASN A 27 7.66 0.35 -10.09
CA ASN A 27 7.34 -0.98 -10.61
C ASN A 27 8.56 -1.53 -11.34
N GLU A 28 9.31 -2.38 -10.64
CA GLU A 28 10.52 -2.98 -11.18
C GLU A 28 10.24 -4.26 -11.97
N SER A 29 9.01 -4.79 -11.96
CA SER A 29 8.66 -6.01 -12.71
C SER A 29 8.97 -5.91 -14.21
N LYS A 30 8.99 -4.70 -14.78
CA LYS A 30 9.41 -4.44 -16.17
C LYS A 30 10.80 -5.00 -16.52
N ASN A 31 11.63 -5.28 -15.53
CA ASN A 31 12.98 -5.81 -15.69
C ASN A 31 13.02 -7.34 -15.83
N ASP A 32 11.91 -8.07 -15.60
CA ASP A 32 11.81 -9.52 -15.78
C ASP A 32 10.47 -9.88 -16.46
N SER A 33 10.50 -10.29 -17.73
CA SER A 33 9.29 -10.65 -18.48
C SER A 33 8.55 -11.86 -17.91
N SER A 34 9.26 -12.81 -17.28
CA SER A 34 8.65 -13.97 -16.62
C SER A 34 7.88 -13.56 -15.36
N LEU A 35 8.34 -12.52 -14.66
CA LEU A 35 7.65 -11.94 -13.52
C LEU A 35 6.38 -11.21 -13.96
N ILE A 36 6.44 -10.41 -15.02
CA ILE A 36 5.27 -9.70 -15.57
C ILE A 36 4.16 -10.71 -15.92
N HIS A 37 4.54 -11.81 -16.57
CA HIS A 37 3.61 -12.86 -16.93
C HIS A 37 2.98 -13.49 -15.68
N PHE A 38 3.81 -13.89 -14.72
CA PHE A 38 3.32 -14.48 -13.47
C PHE A 38 2.39 -13.55 -12.68
N ILE A 39 2.74 -12.27 -12.53
CA ILE A 39 1.87 -11.27 -11.88
C ILE A 39 0.54 -11.13 -12.61
N SER A 40 0.56 -11.17 -13.95
CA SER A 40 -0.66 -11.08 -14.76
C SER A 40 -1.56 -12.31 -14.56
N GLU A 41 -0.99 -13.51 -14.55
CA GLU A 41 -1.72 -14.75 -14.26
C GLU A 41 -2.25 -14.78 -12.84
N LEU A 42 -1.43 -14.38 -11.85
CA LEU A 42 -1.84 -14.29 -10.45
C LEU A 42 -3.00 -13.31 -10.25
N LYS A 43 -2.94 -12.14 -10.89
CA LYS A 43 -4.05 -11.16 -10.88
C LYS A 43 -5.33 -11.73 -11.49
N LEU A 44 -5.22 -12.43 -12.62
CA LEU A 44 -6.36 -13.09 -13.25
C LEU A 44 -6.94 -14.21 -12.37
N ALA A 45 -6.08 -14.98 -11.71
CA ALA A 45 -6.47 -16.03 -10.78
C ALA A 45 -7.21 -15.44 -9.56
N THR A 46 -6.71 -14.35 -8.98
CA THR A 46 -7.39 -13.63 -7.89
C THR A 46 -8.79 -13.18 -8.30
N GLN A 47 -8.92 -12.50 -9.44
CA GLN A 47 -10.21 -12.01 -9.94
C GLN A 47 -11.22 -13.14 -10.20
N LYS A 48 -10.74 -14.31 -10.63
CA LYS A 48 -11.56 -15.51 -10.87
C LYS A 48 -11.71 -16.38 -9.64
N ARG A 49 -11.05 -16.05 -8.53
CA ARG A 49 -10.93 -16.89 -7.32
C ARG A 49 -10.46 -18.32 -7.66
N ASP A 50 -9.48 -18.43 -8.56
CA ASP A 50 -8.91 -19.69 -9.04
C ASP A 50 -7.97 -20.29 -7.99
N LYS A 51 -8.54 -21.02 -7.04
CA LYS A 51 -7.81 -21.70 -5.97
C LYS A 51 -6.75 -22.67 -6.51
N VAL A 52 -7.06 -23.38 -7.60
CA VAL A 52 -6.15 -24.38 -8.19
C VAL A 52 -4.87 -23.71 -8.67
N PHE A 53 -4.99 -22.55 -9.34
CA PHE A 53 -3.83 -21.77 -9.73
C PHE A 53 -3.00 -21.32 -8.53
N ILE A 54 -3.65 -20.82 -7.46
CA ILE A 54 -2.94 -20.41 -6.24
C ILE A 54 -2.16 -21.59 -5.66
N GLU A 55 -2.80 -22.74 -5.44
CA GLU A 55 -2.19 -23.95 -4.90
C GLU A 55 -0.94 -24.38 -5.69
N GLN A 56 -1.01 -24.34 -7.02
CA GLN A 56 0.10 -24.68 -7.91
C GLN A 56 1.21 -23.62 -7.92
N SER A 57 0.85 -22.37 -7.65
CA SER A 57 1.73 -21.21 -7.66
C SER A 57 2.40 -20.95 -6.31
N LEU A 58 2.02 -21.66 -5.24
CA LEU A 58 2.69 -21.51 -3.94
C LEU A 58 4.16 -21.94 -4.00
N ALA A 59 4.99 -21.15 -3.34
CA ALA A 59 6.39 -21.45 -3.07
C ALA A 59 6.52 -22.67 -2.16
N THR A 60 7.69 -23.30 -2.18
CA THR A 60 7.99 -24.43 -1.30
C THR A 60 7.98 -23.99 0.17
N LYS A 61 8.51 -22.80 0.44
CA LYS A 61 8.41 -22.12 1.74
C LYS A 61 7.42 -20.97 1.68
N THR A 62 6.44 -21.00 2.56
CA THR A 62 5.40 -19.97 2.66
C THR A 62 5.48 -19.25 4.01
N TYR A 63 4.86 -18.07 4.11
CA TYR A 63 4.84 -17.31 5.36
C TYR A 63 3.43 -16.79 5.65
N ILE A 64 3.10 -16.67 6.94
CA ILE A 64 1.92 -15.94 7.40
C ILE A 64 2.42 -14.78 8.27
N PRO A 65 2.55 -13.59 7.67
CA PRO A 65 3.11 -12.40 8.31
C PRO A 65 2.57 -12.11 9.72
N LEU A 66 1.25 -12.19 9.92
CA LEU A 66 0.59 -11.81 11.18
C LEU A 66 0.93 -12.72 12.36
N GLU A 67 1.18 -14.00 12.12
CA GLU A 67 1.52 -14.95 13.18
C GLU A 67 3.01 -14.90 13.56
N GLY A 68 3.86 -14.23 12.74
CA GLY A 68 5.31 -14.26 12.92
C GLY A 68 5.91 -15.68 12.83
N VAL A 69 5.14 -16.64 12.31
CA VAL A 69 5.51 -18.05 12.18
C VAL A 69 5.93 -18.30 10.73
N GLU A 70 7.17 -18.74 10.53
CA GLU A 70 7.57 -19.38 9.27
C GLU A 70 6.71 -20.63 9.08
N ILE A 71 5.82 -20.59 8.09
CA ILE A 71 4.95 -21.72 7.78
C ILE A 71 5.65 -22.54 6.72
N SER A 72 6.41 -23.52 7.19
CA SER A 72 7.24 -24.38 6.35
C SER A 72 6.46 -25.35 5.44
N ASN A 73 5.13 -25.24 5.29
CA ASN A 73 4.38 -26.09 4.37
C ASN A 73 3.15 -25.41 3.73
N LYS A 74 2.90 -25.75 2.46
CA LYS A 74 1.78 -25.24 1.66
C LYS A 74 0.41 -25.56 2.26
N GLU A 75 0.29 -26.71 2.92
CA GLU A 75 -0.98 -27.16 3.52
C GLU A 75 -1.47 -26.17 4.58
N LYS A 76 -0.62 -25.74 5.52
CA LYS A 76 -1.01 -24.76 6.53
C LYS A 76 -1.30 -23.39 5.94
N PHE A 77 -0.59 -22.98 4.88
CA PHE A 77 -0.92 -21.74 4.16
C PHE A 77 -2.34 -21.82 3.60
N LEU A 78 -2.69 -22.94 2.96
CA LEU A 78 -4.00 -23.15 2.39
C LEU A 78 -5.08 -23.24 3.48
N ASP A 79 -4.81 -23.92 4.58
CA ASP A 79 -5.74 -23.99 5.71
C ASP A 79 -6.01 -22.60 6.28
N TYR A 80 -4.97 -21.79 6.51
CA TYR A 80 -5.17 -20.45 7.05
C TYR A 80 -5.99 -19.55 6.13
N TYR A 81 -5.68 -19.54 4.83
CA TYR A 81 -6.29 -18.62 3.88
C TYR A 81 -7.59 -19.13 3.22
N PHE A 82 -7.88 -20.43 3.30
CA PHE A 82 -9.02 -21.06 2.63
C PHE A 82 -9.89 -21.98 3.51
N ASP A 83 -9.56 -22.22 4.79
CA ASP A 83 -10.43 -23.03 5.65
C ASP A 83 -11.76 -22.32 5.97
N ALA A 84 -12.82 -23.11 5.98
CA ALA A 84 -14.21 -22.70 5.80
C ALA A 84 -14.90 -22.10 7.04
N GLN A 85 -14.16 -21.90 8.15
CA GLN A 85 -14.73 -21.29 9.36
C GLN A 85 -14.62 -19.76 9.39
N TYR A 86 -13.72 -19.18 8.59
CA TYR A 86 -13.63 -17.73 8.40
C TYR A 86 -13.87 -17.41 6.91
N THR A 87 -15.14 -17.12 6.61
CA THR A 87 -15.61 -16.29 5.50
C THR A 87 -14.68 -16.11 4.29
N GLY A 88 -14.95 -16.83 3.19
CA GLY A 88 -14.70 -16.29 1.84
C GLY A 88 -13.28 -15.80 1.52
N SER A 89 -12.24 -16.38 2.15
CA SER A 89 -10.81 -16.25 1.85
C SER A 89 -10.30 -14.80 1.75
N ILE A 90 -9.91 -14.26 2.91
CA ILE A 90 -9.17 -13.00 3.11
C ILE A 90 -8.01 -12.84 2.11
N LEU A 91 -7.42 -13.93 1.64
CA LEU A 91 -6.39 -13.92 0.60
C LEU A 91 -6.82 -13.23 -0.69
N TRP A 92 -8.06 -13.44 -1.14
CA TRP A 92 -8.55 -12.82 -2.36
C TRP A 92 -8.64 -11.32 -2.23
N ASP A 93 -9.24 -10.86 -1.13
CA ASP A 93 -9.42 -9.44 -0.86
C ASP A 93 -8.05 -8.76 -0.66
N ASN A 94 -7.12 -9.43 0.01
CA ASN A 94 -5.73 -8.96 0.16
C ASN A 94 -5.02 -8.83 -1.18
N LEU A 95 -5.08 -9.86 -2.03
CA LEU A 95 -4.44 -9.83 -3.35
C LEU A 95 -5.08 -8.78 -4.26
N ASP A 96 -6.40 -8.68 -4.29
CA ASP A 96 -7.11 -7.66 -5.08
C ASP A 96 -6.70 -6.24 -4.63
N TYR A 97 -6.60 -6.03 -3.32
CA TYR A 97 -6.15 -4.76 -2.76
C TYR A 97 -4.69 -4.45 -3.11
N ILE A 98 -3.78 -5.44 -2.96
CA ILE A 98 -2.37 -5.32 -3.35
C ILE A 98 -2.23 -4.97 -4.84
N PHE A 99 -3.00 -5.61 -5.72
CA PHE A 99 -2.97 -5.32 -7.15
C PHE A 99 -3.60 -3.99 -7.53
N LYS A 100 -4.52 -3.46 -6.71
CA LYS A 100 -5.10 -2.13 -6.88
C LYS A 100 -4.07 -1.04 -6.55
N ILE A 101 -3.30 -1.22 -5.47
CA ILE A 101 -2.20 -0.32 -5.10
C ILE A 101 -1.08 -0.38 -6.14
N GLY A 102 -0.70 -1.59 -6.52
CA GLY A 102 0.32 -1.84 -7.53
C GLY A 102 1.73 -1.45 -7.09
N GLY A 103 2.63 -1.40 -8.07
CA GLY A 103 4.06 -1.25 -7.83
C GLY A 103 4.69 -2.49 -7.19
N GLY A 104 6.01 -2.51 -7.11
CA GLY A 104 6.79 -3.54 -6.45
C GLY A 104 8.28 -3.39 -6.76
N GLY A 105 9.10 -4.05 -5.96
CA GLY A 105 10.55 -3.96 -6.04
C GLY A 105 11.20 -5.32 -5.82
N PHE A 106 12.39 -5.50 -6.39
CA PHE A 106 13.21 -6.66 -6.10
C PHE A 106 13.90 -6.53 -4.74
N SER A 107 14.14 -7.66 -4.09
CA SER A 107 15.16 -7.75 -3.06
C SER A 107 16.56 -7.52 -3.66
N ASP A 108 17.56 -7.28 -2.82
CA ASP A 108 18.95 -7.11 -3.25
C ASP A 108 19.48 -8.33 -4.04
N SER A 109 19.01 -9.54 -3.71
CA SER A 109 19.37 -10.77 -4.43
C SER A 109 18.65 -10.94 -5.77
N LYS A 110 17.57 -10.18 -6.01
CA LYS A 110 16.64 -10.30 -7.16
C LYS A 110 15.92 -11.63 -7.31
N ASP A 111 16.05 -12.51 -6.32
CA ASP A 111 15.31 -13.77 -6.27
C ASP A 111 13.94 -13.60 -5.62
N GLU A 112 13.72 -12.48 -4.94
CA GLU A 112 12.43 -12.11 -4.35
C GLU A 112 11.92 -10.80 -4.94
N TYR A 113 10.61 -10.70 -5.03
CA TYR A 113 9.90 -9.51 -5.50
C TYR A 113 8.71 -9.24 -4.59
N TYR A 114 8.63 -8.02 -4.09
CA TYR A 114 7.66 -7.64 -3.08
C TYR A 114 6.62 -6.67 -3.65
N LEU A 115 5.36 -6.89 -3.28
CA LEU A 115 4.18 -6.12 -3.66
C LEU A 115 3.45 -5.66 -2.40
N PRO A 116 2.83 -4.47 -2.36
CA PRO A 116 3.14 -3.31 -3.17
C PRO A 116 4.53 -2.72 -2.83
N TYR A 117 5.00 -1.77 -3.64
CA TYR A 117 6.28 -1.09 -3.41
C TYR A 117 6.36 -0.38 -2.06
N THR A 118 5.21 0.05 -1.52
CA THR A 118 5.08 0.78 -0.27
C THR A 118 5.36 -0.06 0.95
N SER A 119 5.37 -1.40 0.88
CA SER A 119 5.77 -2.25 2.01
C SER A 119 7.11 -2.93 1.79
N ALA A 120 7.40 -3.22 0.53
CA ALA A 120 8.64 -3.82 0.02
C ALA A 120 9.92 -3.06 0.38
N ASN A 121 9.88 -1.73 0.26
CA ASN A 121 11.07 -0.88 0.24
C ASN A 121 11.27 -0.06 1.52
N LEU A 122 10.48 -0.32 2.57
CA LEU A 122 10.49 0.51 3.76
C LEU A 122 11.61 0.18 4.74
N SER A 123 12.12 -1.04 4.73
CA SER A 123 13.31 -1.40 5.49
C SER A 123 14.57 -0.68 5.00
N VAL A 124 14.51 -0.04 3.83
CA VAL A 124 15.64 0.66 3.20
C VAL A 124 15.56 2.18 3.37
N ASN A 125 14.48 2.72 3.93
CA ASN A 125 14.28 4.15 4.11
C ASN A 125 14.01 4.49 5.56
N ASP A 126 14.96 5.17 6.20
CA ASP A 126 14.96 5.57 7.61
C ASP A 126 13.67 6.30 8.04
N MET A 127 12.99 6.96 7.09
CA MET A 127 11.69 7.62 7.30
C MET A 127 10.63 6.67 7.86
N PHE A 128 10.72 5.37 7.58
CA PHE A 128 9.73 4.37 8.00
C PHE A 128 10.15 3.53 9.21
N SER A 129 11.21 3.97 9.89
CA SER A 129 11.64 3.39 11.16
C SER A 129 10.67 3.67 12.32
N SER A 130 9.81 4.69 12.18
CA SER A 130 8.75 5.02 13.14
C SER A 130 7.41 4.41 12.75
N LEU A 131 6.73 3.81 13.73
CA LEU A 131 5.34 3.39 13.59
C LEU A 131 4.42 4.61 13.40
N GLY A 132 3.23 4.39 12.84
CA GLY A 132 2.21 5.45 12.72
C GLY A 132 2.37 6.32 11.48
N LEU A 133 2.97 5.82 10.40
CA LEU A 133 3.05 6.51 9.11
C LEU A 133 2.15 5.86 8.08
N VAL A 134 1.51 6.69 7.26
CA VAL A 134 0.79 6.27 6.06
C VAL A 134 1.29 7.00 4.83
N VAL A 135 1.15 6.36 3.67
CA VAL A 135 1.51 6.92 2.36
C VAL A 135 0.25 7.13 1.53
N ALA A 136 0.08 8.32 0.95
CA ALA A 136 -0.97 8.57 -0.03
C ALA A 136 -0.75 7.76 -1.32
N LEU A 137 -1.82 7.17 -1.85
CA LEU A 137 -1.72 6.20 -2.95
C LEU A 137 -1.88 6.81 -4.35
N SER A 138 -2.18 8.10 -4.47
CA SER A 138 -2.34 8.80 -5.73
C SER A 138 -1.68 10.18 -5.73
N ASP A 139 -1.71 10.84 -6.88
CA ASP A 139 -1.30 12.22 -7.07
C ASP A 139 -2.31 13.24 -6.52
N SER A 140 -3.48 12.79 -6.06
CA SER A 140 -4.57 13.64 -5.58
C SER A 140 -5.51 12.89 -4.63
N VAL A 141 -5.05 12.64 -3.40
CA VAL A 141 -5.86 12.10 -2.30
C VAL A 141 -6.53 13.26 -1.55
N PRO A 142 -7.87 13.32 -1.49
CA PRO A 142 -8.57 14.38 -0.78
C PRO A 142 -8.29 14.37 0.73
N VAL A 143 -8.09 15.57 1.28
CA VAL A 143 -7.97 15.82 2.72
C VAL A 143 -9.18 16.62 3.18
N PHE A 144 -9.84 16.13 4.23
CA PHE A 144 -11.07 16.65 4.80
C PHE A 144 -10.80 17.35 6.13
N ASP A 145 -11.56 18.40 6.42
CA ASP A 145 -11.52 19.11 7.71
C ASP A 145 -12.25 18.37 8.86
N ALA A 146 -13.18 17.46 8.52
CA ALA A 146 -13.93 16.66 9.47
C ALA A 146 -14.17 15.21 8.97
N PRO A 147 -14.38 14.22 9.86
CA PRO A 147 -14.55 12.82 9.48
C PRO A 147 -16.02 12.48 9.13
N HIS A 148 -16.62 13.19 8.17
CA HIS A 148 -17.98 12.92 7.69
C HIS A 148 -18.14 13.24 6.20
N ASP A 149 -19.11 12.59 5.54
CA ASP A 149 -19.21 12.63 4.06
C ASP A 149 -19.56 14.00 3.44
N ASN A 150 -20.00 14.97 4.24
CA ASN A 150 -20.25 16.34 3.81
C ASN A 150 -19.12 17.31 4.20
N ALA A 151 -17.96 16.81 4.61
CA ALA A 151 -16.82 17.64 5.01
C ALA A 151 -16.20 18.33 3.80
N ASP A 152 -15.65 19.52 4.03
CA ASP A 152 -15.01 20.27 2.96
C ASP A 152 -13.63 19.65 2.66
N ILE A 153 -13.30 19.55 1.37
CA ILE A 153 -11.95 19.18 0.96
C ILE A 153 -11.07 20.41 1.08
N ILE A 154 -10.17 20.40 2.06
CA ILE A 154 -9.30 21.54 2.38
C ILE A 154 -7.92 21.43 1.74
N ASN A 155 -7.52 20.22 1.33
CA ASN A 155 -6.21 19.98 0.71
C ASN A 155 -6.20 18.68 -0.12
N HIS A 156 -5.09 18.42 -0.81
CA HIS A 156 -4.82 17.15 -1.46
C HIS A 156 -3.40 16.65 -1.15
N LEU A 157 -3.28 15.36 -0.85
CA LEU A 157 -1.98 14.68 -0.77
C LEU A 157 -1.62 14.07 -2.12
N SER A 158 -0.34 14.10 -2.47
CA SER A 158 0.23 13.55 -3.70
C SER A 158 1.42 12.66 -3.36
N PHE A 159 1.17 11.37 -3.14
CA PHE A 159 2.18 10.39 -2.70
C PHE A 159 2.91 10.76 -1.40
N ASP A 160 2.29 11.60 -0.60
CA ASP A 160 2.86 12.16 0.63
C ASP A 160 2.88 11.12 1.75
N VAL A 161 3.90 11.21 2.60
CA VAL A 161 4.01 10.47 3.85
C VAL A 161 3.54 11.37 4.98
N VAL A 162 2.54 10.90 5.72
CA VAL A 162 1.94 11.63 6.86
C VAL A 162 1.84 10.74 8.08
N GLU A 163 1.85 11.36 9.25
CA GLU A 163 1.66 10.70 10.54
C GLU A 163 0.18 10.46 10.81
N VAL A 164 -0.15 9.32 11.40
CA VAL A 164 -1.47 8.95 11.88
C VAL A 164 -1.52 9.16 13.39
N THR A 165 -2.61 9.74 13.89
CA THR A 165 -2.77 9.91 15.35
C THR A 165 -3.23 8.59 15.99
N TYR A 166 -2.78 8.32 17.22
CA TYR A 166 -3.17 7.10 17.96
C TYR A 166 -4.68 7.05 18.31
N GLU A 167 -5.39 8.18 18.22
CA GLU A 167 -6.83 8.30 18.45
C GLU A 167 -7.65 8.15 17.16
N GLY A 168 -6.97 8.01 16.02
CA GLY A 168 -7.40 8.50 14.72
C GLY A 168 -8.24 7.59 13.84
N TYR A 169 -9.07 6.69 14.39
CA TYR A 169 -9.97 5.87 13.57
C TYR A 169 -11.44 6.26 13.76
N HIS A 170 -11.94 7.10 12.86
CA HIS A 170 -13.34 7.52 12.83
C HIS A 170 -14.08 6.74 11.76
N LYS A 171 -14.36 5.45 12.00
CA LYS A 171 -15.09 4.49 11.15
C LYS A 171 -14.63 4.45 9.68
N ASP A 172 -14.92 5.50 8.92
CA ASP A 172 -14.66 5.67 7.49
C ASP A 172 -13.54 6.69 7.20
N TYR A 173 -12.90 7.25 8.22
CA TYR A 173 -11.84 8.25 8.12
C TYR A 173 -10.65 7.92 9.04
N LEU A 174 -9.47 8.20 8.54
CA LEU A 174 -8.21 8.17 9.27
C LEU A 174 -7.79 9.60 9.59
N GLU A 175 -7.46 9.84 10.85
CA GLU A 175 -6.92 11.10 11.31
C GLU A 175 -5.41 11.14 11.07
N VAL A 176 -4.93 12.19 10.39
CA VAL A 176 -3.53 12.39 10.05
C VAL A 176 -3.06 13.79 10.44
N ILE A 177 -1.76 13.93 10.71
CA ILE A 177 -1.13 15.21 11.03
C ILE A 177 -0.47 15.77 9.78
N LEU A 178 -0.89 16.98 9.38
CA LEU A 178 -0.19 17.82 8.42
C LEU A 178 0.63 18.88 9.18
N ASN A 179 1.72 19.35 8.59
CA ASN A 179 2.47 20.51 9.06
C ASN A 179 2.99 20.44 10.52
N LEU A 180 3.12 19.24 11.09
CA LEU A 180 3.50 19.02 12.50
C LEU A 180 2.49 19.56 13.54
N SER A 181 1.27 19.97 13.13
CA SER A 181 0.26 20.45 14.09
C SER A 181 -1.19 20.37 13.64
N ASP A 182 -1.46 20.29 12.34
CA ASP A 182 -2.83 20.34 11.83
C ASP A 182 -3.40 18.93 11.71
N THR A 183 -4.36 18.62 12.58
CA THR A 183 -5.14 17.39 12.51
C THR A 183 -6.16 17.49 11.38
N VAL A 184 -6.12 16.54 10.45
CA VAL A 184 -7.04 16.47 9.30
C VAL A 184 -7.45 15.02 9.04
N TYR A 185 -8.36 14.80 8.11
CA TYR A 185 -8.93 13.47 7.85
C TYR A 185 -8.72 13.04 6.41
N VAL A 186 -8.42 11.76 6.21
CA VAL A 186 -8.33 11.11 4.89
C VAL A 186 -9.14 9.82 4.89
N LYS A 187 -9.54 9.35 3.72
CA LYS A 187 -10.21 8.04 3.62
C LYS A 187 -9.16 6.92 3.73
N PRO A 188 -9.37 5.88 4.56
CA PRO A 188 -8.40 4.78 4.71
C PRO A 188 -8.03 4.08 3.41
N ARG A 189 -8.96 4.00 2.44
CA ARG A 189 -8.74 3.37 1.13
C ARG A 189 -7.78 4.12 0.20
N ASP A 190 -7.50 5.39 0.51
CA ASP A 190 -6.71 6.30 -0.33
C ASP A 190 -5.28 6.48 0.22
N VAL A 191 -5.00 5.88 1.38
CA VAL A 191 -3.68 5.83 2.02
C VAL A 191 -3.33 4.38 2.39
N ILE A 192 -2.06 4.10 2.64
CA ILE A 192 -1.64 2.77 3.13
C ILE A 192 -0.70 2.91 4.32
N PRO A 193 -0.95 2.19 5.43
CA PRO A 193 0.03 2.07 6.48
C PRO A 193 1.28 1.41 5.93
N THR A 194 2.42 1.92 6.34
CA THR A 194 3.71 1.53 5.78
C THR A 194 4.00 0.04 6.08
N VAL A 195 3.67 -0.43 7.28
CA VAL A 195 3.97 -1.80 7.72
C VAL A 195 2.89 -2.85 7.41
N SER A 196 1.74 -2.47 6.84
CA SER A 196 0.54 -3.31 6.92
C SER A 196 0.29 -4.27 5.77
N ILE A 197 0.79 -4.09 4.55
CA ILE A 197 0.25 -4.89 3.43
C ILE A 197 1.36 -5.37 2.53
N ARG A 198 1.51 -6.69 2.37
CA ARG A 198 2.60 -7.27 1.60
C ARG A 198 2.26 -8.62 0.98
N ALA A 199 2.63 -8.79 -0.28
CA ALA A 199 2.81 -10.06 -0.93
C ALA A 199 4.26 -10.23 -1.36
N GLY A 200 4.82 -11.40 -1.06
CA GLY A 200 6.16 -11.80 -1.45
C GLY A 200 6.08 -12.82 -2.56
N LEU A 201 6.82 -12.59 -3.63
CA LEU A 201 7.03 -13.52 -4.72
C LEU A 201 8.48 -13.98 -4.68
N ILE A 202 8.72 -15.26 -4.94
CA ILE A 202 10.07 -15.84 -4.96
C ILE A 202 10.27 -16.66 -6.24
N LYS A 203 11.50 -16.68 -6.75
CA LYS A 203 11.86 -17.48 -7.92
C LYS A 203 12.44 -18.83 -7.48
N GLU A 204 11.69 -19.90 -7.71
CA GLU A 204 12.11 -21.29 -7.44
C GLU A 204 12.26 -22.05 -8.76
N GLU A 205 13.43 -22.65 -8.99
CA GLU A 205 13.72 -23.43 -10.21
C GLU A 205 13.40 -22.65 -11.51
N GLY A 206 13.67 -21.34 -11.50
CA GLY A 206 13.43 -20.45 -12.64
C GLY A 206 11.97 -20.01 -12.82
N LYS A 207 11.05 -20.39 -11.93
CA LYS A 207 9.63 -20.02 -11.97
C LYS A 207 9.27 -19.15 -10.77
N TRP A 208 8.50 -18.10 -11.02
CA TRP A 208 7.95 -17.29 -9.94
C TRP A 208 6.86 -18.03 -9.18
N LYS A 209 6.83 -17.81 -7.87
CA LYS A 209 5.93 -18.45 -6.92
C LYS A 209 5.44 -17.42 -5.90
N LEU A 210 4.22 -17.63 -5.40
CA LEU A 210 3.65 -16.86 -4.30
C LEU A 210 4.17 -17.41 -2.97
N GLN A 211 4.82 -16.57 -2.19
CA GLN A 211 5.42 -16.92 -0.91
C GLN A 211 4.49 -16.55 0.26
N TYR A 212 3.87 -15.37 0.18
CA TYR A 212 2.86 -14.88 1.12
C TYR A 212 2.03 -13.76 0.47
N ALA A 213 0.82 -13.52 0.96
CA ALA A 213 0.02 -12.34 0.62
C ALA A 213 -0.90 -12.01 1.79
N ASP A 214 -0.58 -10.93 2.47
CA ASP A 214 -1.27 -10.53 3.70
C ASP A 214 -1.54 -9.03 3.72
N ALA A 215 -2.63 -8.66 4.34
CA ALA A 215 -2.96 -7.29 4.69
C ALA A 215 -3.31 -7.27 6.18
N PHE A 216 -2.72 -6.34 6.93
CA PHE A 216 -3.12 -6.08 8.29
C PHE A 216 -4.44 -5.32 8.20
N ASP A 217 -5.47 -5.91 8.82
CA ASP A 217 -6.78 -5.28 9.05
C ASP A 217 -6.66 -3.98 9.87
#